data_AF-A0A932NYI9-F1
#
_entry.id   AF-A0A932NYI9-F1
#
_cell.length_a   1.000
_cell.length_b   1.000
_cell.length_c   1.000
_cell.angle_alpha   90.00
_cell.angle_beta   90.00
_cell.angle_gamma   90.00
#
_symmetry.space_group_name_H-M   'P 1'
#
loop_
_entity.id
_entity.type
_entity.pdbx_description
1 polymer ?
#
loop_
_entity_poly.entity_id
_entity_poly.type
_entity_poly.pdbx_seq_one_letter_code
_entity_poly.pdbx_strand_id
1 'polypeptide(L)' 'MEKGDEVDIFYKGKLLKYLVNDKKVVSSGSVSYLGNIKSGSTLTLQTCYPPGTTLQRLVVTADLVK' A
#
# COMPACT_ATOMS: atom_id res chain seq x y z
N MET A 1 -6.25 4.00 -7.92
CA MET A 1 -5.60 4.16 -6.61
C MET A 1 -4.66 5.33 -6.68
N GLU A 2 -5.17 6.48 -6.30
CA GLU A 2 -4.41 7.72 -6.20
C GLU A 2 -4.41 8.21 -4.76
N LYS A 3 -3.58 9.21 -4.47
CA LYS A 3 -3.56 9.80 -3.14
C LYS A 3 -4.95 10.40 -2.84
N GLY A 4 -5.56 9.98 -1.74
CA GLY A 4 -6.92 10.35 -1.36
C GLY A 4 -8.00 9.31 -1.70
N ASP A 5 -7.67 8.20 -2.40
CA ASP A 5 -8.58 7.06 -2.51
C ASP A 5 -8.83 6.44 -1.13
N GLU A 6 -10.06 5.99 -0.88
CA GLU A 6 -10.41 5.17 0.28
C GLU A 6 -10.30 3.67 -0.05
N VAL A 7 -9.83 2.90 0.91
CA VAL A 7 -9.68 1.44 0.85
C VAL A 7 -10.40 0.82 2.03
N ASP A 8 -11.46 0.10 1.74
CA ASP A 8 -12.27 -0.60 2.74
C ASP A 8 -11.78 -2.04 2.91
N ILE A 9 -11.31 -2.37 4.10
CA ILE A 9 -10.93 -3.73 4.47
C ILE A 9 -11.91 -4.27 5.50
N PHE A 10 -12.57 -5.38 5.16
CA PHE A 10 -13.35 -6.15 6.12
C PHE A 10 -12.47 -7.23 6.75
N TYR A 11 -12.17 -7.08 8.04
CA TYR A 11 -11.39 -8.07 8.79
C TYR A 11 -12.03 -8.36 10.15
N LYS A 12 -12.26 -9.65 10.45
CA LYS A 12 -12.91 -10.13 11.69
C LYS A 12 -14.25 -9.43 12.01
N GLY A 13 -15.07 -9.18 10.98
CA GLY A 13 -16.37 -8.52 11.13
C GLY A 13 -16.28 -7.00 11.42
N LYS A 14 -15.09 -6.40 11.34
CA LYS A 14 -14.90 -4.95 11.43
C LYS A 14 -14.52 -4.40 10.06
N LEU A 15 -15.17 -3.30 9.69
CA LEU A 15 -14.76 -2.47 8.56
C LEU A 15 -13.63 -1.54 9.01
N LEU A 16 -12.48 -1.68 8.38
CA LEU A 16 -11.31 -0.83 8.55
C LEU A 16 -11.19 0.03 7.29
N LYS A 17 -11.36 1.34 7.45
CA LYS A 17 -11.20 2.29 6.36
C LYS A 17 -9.77 2.79 6.33
N TYR A 18 -9.13 2.74 5.18
CA TYR A 18 -7.79 3.26 4.98
C TYR A 18 -7.81 4.34 3.90
N LEU A 19 -7.00 5.37 4.05
CA LEU A 19 -6.85 6.43 3.04
C LEU A 19 -5.47 6.30 2.38
N VAL A 20 -5.44 6.22 1.05
CA VAL A 20 -4.20 6.13 0.29
C VAL A 20 -3.40 7.42 0.45
N ASN A 21 -2.20 7.29 1.00
CA ASN A 21 -1.29 8.40 1.21
C ASN A 21 -0.26 8.56 0.11
N ASP A 22 0.25 7.46 -0.44
CA ASP A 22 1.30 7.48 -1.44
C ASP A 22 1.25 6.27 -2.38
N LYS A 23 1.64 6.49 -3.64
CA LYS A 23 1.82 5.45 -4.66
C LYS A 23 3.23 5.57 -5.22
N LYS A 24 4.01 4.50 -5.19
CA LYS A 24 5.37 4.46 -5.73
C LYS A 24 5.65 3.18 -6.48
N VAL A 25 6.35 3.31 -7.60
CA VAL A 25 6.93 2.18 -8.31
C VAL A 25 8.35 2.00 -7.79
N VAL A 26 8.64 0.82 -7.28
CA VAL A 26 9.94 0.47 -6.71
C VAL A 26 10.56 -0.66 -7.53
N SER A 27 11.89 -0.70 -7.58
CA SER A 27 12.59 -1.83 -8.19
C SER A 27 12.37 -3.09 -7.34
N SER A 28 12.41 -4.26 -7.98
CA SER A 28 12.15 -5.55 -7.32
C SER A 28 13.01 -5.80 -6.08
N GLY A 29 14.22 -5.24 -6.00
CA GLY A 29 15.12 -5.37 -4.85
C GLY A 29 14.97 -4.31 -3.75
N SER A 30 14.15 -3.28 -3.93
CA SER A 30 14.13 -2.12 -3.03
C SER A 30 13.23 -2.37 -1.81
N VAL A 31 13.80 -2.74 -0.65
CA VAL A 31 13.04 -2.93 0.62
C VAL A 31 12.76 -1.64 1.40
N SER A 32 13.24 -0.48 0.92
CA SER A 32 13.23 0.80 1.64
C SER A 32 11.81 1.30 2.00
N TYR A 33 10.77 0.83 1.30
CA TYR A 33 9.38 1.21 1.60
C TYR A 33 8.81 0.56 2.88
N LEU A 34 9.38 -0.55 3.34
CA LEU A 34 9.00 -1.22 4.59
C LEU A 34 9.55 -0.49 5.84
N GLY A 35 10.58 0.36 5.68
CA GLY A 35 11.16 1.11 6.80
C GLY A 35 10.33 2.32 7.24
N ASN A 36 9.38 2.76 6.41
CA ASN A 36 8.51 3.92 6.67
C ASN A 36 7.12 3.52 7.19
N ILE A 37 6.97 2.31 7.73
CA ILE A 37 5.75 1.91 8.42
C ILE A 37 5.70 2.71 9.72
N LYS A 38 5.00 3.84 9.69
CA LYS A 38 4.73 4.60 10.92
C LYS A 38 4.04 3.65 11.90
N SER A 39 4.35 3.81 13.18
CA SER A 39 4.03 2.87 14.28
C SER A 39 2.52 2.58 14.52
N GLY A 40 1.62 2.97 13.62
CA GLY A 40 0.19 2.74 13.72
C GLY A 40 -0.40 2.37 12.36
N SER A 41 -0.95 1.15 12.28
CA SER A 41 -1.93 0.71 11.28
C SER A 41 -1.77 1.25 9.85
N THR A 42 -0.58 1.13 9.26
CA THR A 42 -0.37 1.41 7.83
C THR A 42 -0.64 0.15 7.01
N LEU A 43 -1.46 0.28 5.99
CA LEU A 43 -1.72 -0.73 4.98
C LEU A 43 -0.79 -0.53 3.79
N THR A 44 -0.10 -1.59 3.36
CA THR A 44 0.75 -1.56 2.15
C THR A 44 0.23 -2.60 1.15
N LEU A 45 -0.25 -2.14 0.00
CA LEU A 45 -0.57 -3.00 -1.13
C LEU A 45 0.63 -3.08 -2.06
N GLN A 46 1.00 -4.29 -2.46
CA GLN A 46 2.08 -4.54 -3.41
C GLN A 46 1.57 -5.37 -4.59
N THR A 47 1.95 -5.00 -5.80
CA THR A 47 1.65 -5.79 -7.01
C THR A 47 2.84 -5.74 -7.99
N CYS A 48 2.93 -6.75 -8.85
CA CYS A 48 3.94 -6.78 -9.91
C CYS A 48 3.65 -5.71 -10.96
N TYR A 49 4.69 -5.05 -11.45
CA TYR A 49 4.57 -4.05 -12.51
C TYR A 49 5.82 -4.08 -13.42
N PRO A 50 5.69 -3.92 -14.75
CA PRO A 50 4.46 -3.95 -15.57
C PRO A 50 3.85 -5.36 -15.63
N PRO A 51 2.57 -5.50 -15.99
CA PRO A 51 1.94 -6.81 -16.19
C PRO A 51 2.76 -7.66 -17.17
N GLY A 52 3.11 -8.89 -16.77
CA GLY A 52 3.98 -9.78 -17.55
C GLY A 52 5.48 -9.66 -17.27
N THR A 53 5.89 -8.79 -16.34
CA THR A 53 7.30 -8.63 -15.93
C THR A 53 7.45 -8.54 -14.41
N THR A 54 8.60 -8.98 -13.87
CA THR A 54 8.95 -8.93 -12.44
C THR A 54 10.02 -7.88 -12.13
N LEU A 55 10.28 -6.97 -13.07
CA LEU A 55 11.33 -5.96 -12.95
C LEU A 55 11.03 -4.94 -11.85
N GLN A 56 9.75 -4.58 -11.68
CA GLN A 56 9.32 -3.56 -10.73
C GLN A 56 8.13 -4.04 -9.90
N ARG A 57 7.90 -3.36 -8.78
CA ARG A 57 6.75 -3.55 -7.90
C ARG A 57 6.05 -2.21 -7.75
N LEU A 58 4.74 -2.20 -7.95
CA LEU A 58 3.92 -1.06 -7.58
C LEU A 58 3.53 -1.23 -6.11
N VAL A 59 3.90 -0.25 -5.30
CA VAL A 59 3.62 -0.21 -3.86
C VAL A 59 2.71 0.98 -3.59
N VAL A 60 1.58 0.71 -2.95
CA VAL A 60 0.61 1.71 -2.51
C VAL A 60 0.52 1.64 -1.00
N THR A 61 0.72 2.76 -0.32
CA THR A 61 0.62 2.87 1.13
C THR A 61 -0.59 3.70 1.52
N ALA A 62 -1.37 3.18 2.46
CA ALA A 62 -2.57 3.80 2.99
C ALA A 62 -2.55 3.75 4.52
N ASP A 63 -3.12 4.75 5.18
CA ASP A 63 -3.17 4.80 6.65
C ASP A 63 -4.61 4.68 7.15
N LEU A 64 -4.80 4.02 8.29
CA LEU A 64 -6.12 3.79 8.87
C LEU A 64 -6.79 5.13 9.20
N VAL A 65 -7.97 5.34 8.64
CA VAL A 65 -8.89 6.42 8.99
C VAL A 65 -9.65 5.96 10.24
N LYS A 66 -9.49 6.71 11.33
CA LYS A 66 -10.13 6.43 12.62
C LYS A 66 -11.60 6.85 12.63
#